data_AF-A0A2K1QCR1-F1
#
_entry.id   AF-A0A2K1QCR1-F1
#
_cell.length_a   1.000
_cell.length_b   1.000
_cell.length_c   1.000
_cell.angle_alpha   90.00
_cell.angle_beta   90.00
_cell.angle_gamma   90.00
#
_symmetry.space_group_name_H-M   'P 1'
#
loop_
_entity.id
_entity.type
_entity.pdbx_description
1 polymer ?
#
loop_
_entity_poly.entity_id
_entity_poly.type
_entity_poly.pdbx_seq_one_letter_code
_entity_poly.pdbx_strand_id
1 'polypeptide(L)'
;MKTFYSQSVPGFYVEGISNLPEDAKEISETLWQQLLEGQSAGKIIDFTSKPPALSEYVRTPEDYMTEATAQKTALRLEADNKIAPLDDAIALGIATDEERASYDKWRKYRVLLNRVDISAAPDITWPISPVQ
;
A
#
# COMPACT_ATOMS: atom_id res chain seq x y z
N MET A 1 34.36 1.86 -13.61
CA MET A 1 33.15 2.42 -14.24
C MET A 1 32.64 3.49 -13.32
N LYS A 2 32.58 4.75 -13.76
CA LYS A 2 32.14 5.84 -12.89
C LYS A 2 30.63 5.85 -12.74
N THR A 3 30.17 6.14 -11.52
CA THR A 3 28.74 6.30 -11.20
C THR A 3 28.48 7.75 -10.84
N PHE A 4 27.37 8.28 -11.33
CA PHE A 4 26.91 9.63 -11.12
C PHE A 4 25.50 9.60 -10.50
N TYR A 5 25.12 10.65 -9.79
CA TYR A 5 23.74 10.86 -9.33
C TYR A 5 23.20 12.19 -9.84
N SER A 6 21.89 12.29 -10.03
CA SER A 6 21.18 13.55 -10.29
C SER A 6 20.08 13.75 -9.24
N GLN A 7 19.80 15.02 -8.91
CA GLN A 7 18.68 15.40 -8.05
C GLN A 7 17.46 15.83 -8.85
N SER A 8 17.69 16.53 -9.97
CA SER A 8 16.63 16.97 -10.87
C SER A 8 15.91 15.79 -11.51
N VAL A 9 16.65 14.70 -11.74
CA VAL A 9 16.13 13.41 -12.17
C VAL A 9 16.66 12.35 -11.19
N PRO A 10 15.95 12.12 -10.06
CA PRO A 10 16.42 11.23 -8.99
C PRO A 10 16.81 9.86 -9.52
N GLY A 11 18.10 9.54 -9.45
CA GLY A 11 18.62 8.30 -9.99
C GLY A 11 20.14 8.26 -10.06
N PHE A 12 20.66 7.05 -10.30
CA PHE A 12 22.06 6.82 -10.61
C PHE A 12 22.26 6.61 -12.11
N TYR A 13 23.39 7.10 -12.59
CA TYR A 13 23.79 7.09 -13.98
C TYR A 13 25.22 6.56 -14.07
N VAL A 14 25.56 5.99 -15.21
CA VAL A 14 26.89 5.40 -15.42
C VAL A 14 27.59 6.11 -16.56
N GLU A 15 28.92 6.09 -16.51
CA GLU A 15 29.75 6.63 -17.58
C GLU A 15 29.41 6.03 -18.95
N GLY A 16 29.32 6.87 -19.98
CA GLY A 16 29.07 6.43 -21.36
C GLY A 16 27.61 6.51 -21.83
N ILE A 17 26.68 7.01 -21.01
CA ILE A 17 25.30 7.28 -21.44
C ILE A 17 25.19 8.62 -22.16
N SER A 18 24.34 8.71 -23.19
CA SER A 18 24.14 9.93 -23.98
C SER A 18 23.23 10.98 -23.30
N ASN A 19 22.48 10.59 -22.26
CA ASN A 19 21.45 11.41 -21.62
C ASN A 19 21.76 11.68 -20.13
N LEU A 20 23.03 11.95 -19.81
CA LEU A 20 23.42 12.32 -18.46
C LEU A 20 22.79 13.69 -18.09
N PRO A 21 22.08 13.80 -16.95
CA PRO A 21 21.53 15.08 -16.49
C PRO A 21 22.62 16.14 -16.29
N GLU A 22 22.28 17.42 -16.51
CA GLU A 22 23.24 18.54 -16.34
C GLU A 22 23.74 18.68 -14.90
N ASP A 23 22.91 18.30 -13.91
CA ASP A 23 23.26 18.35 -12.49
C ASP A 23 23.96 17.06 -12.01
N ALA A 24 24.31 16.16 -12.91
CA ALA A 24 24.93 14.89 -12.57
C ALA A 24 26.30 15.09 -11.89
N LYS A 25 26.49 14.44 -10.76
CA LYS A 25 27.74 14.48 -9.98
C LYS A 25 28.26 13.08 -9.73
N GLU A 26 29.56 12.90 -9.92
CA GLU A 26 30.24 11.63 -9.63
C GLU A 26 30.14 11.28 -8.14
N ILE A 27 29.87 10.03 -7.81
CA ILE A 27 29.99 9.49 -6.44
C ILE A 27 31.22 8.59 -6.32
N SER A 28 31.79 8.52 -5.12
CA SER A 28 32.89 7.59 -4.86
C SER A 28 32.39 6.14 -4.87
N GLU A 29 33.29 5.22 -5.21
CA GLU A 29 33.02 3.78 -5.14
C GLU A 29 32.64 3.34 -3.72
N THR A 30 33.26 3.94 -2.69
CA THR A 30 32.92 3.66 -1.29
C THR A 30 31.47 4.06 -0.96
N LEU A 31 31.04 5.25 -1.41
CA LEU A 31 29.65 5.68 -1.20
C LEU A 31 28.69 4.77 -1.97
N TRP A 32 29.04 4.39 -3.20
CA TRP A 32 28.27 3.44 -3.98
C TRP A 32 28.07 2.10 -3.25
N GLN A 33 29.15 1.51 -2.72
CA GLN A 33 29.08 0.26 -1.95
C GLN A 33 28.24 0.42 -0.68
N GLN A 34 28.41 1.52 0.06
CA GLN A 34 27.60 1.80 1.25
C GLN A 34 26.10 1.89 0.93
N LEU A 35 25.74 2.54 -0.19
CA LEU A 35 24.34 2.67 -0.62
C LEU A 35 23.74 1.31 -0.98
N LEU A 36 24.48 0.46 -1.71
CA LEU A 36 24.05 -0.90 -2.05
C LEU A 36 23.85 -1.78 -0.81
N GLU A 37 24.79 -1.73 0.14
CA GLU A 37 24.68 -2.46 1.41
C GLU A 37 23.44 -2.00 2.18
N GLY A 38 23.22 -0.70 2.29
CA GLY A 38 22.05 -0.14 2.95
C GLY A 38 20.73 -0.54 2.29
N GLN A 39 20.66 -0.58 0.96
CA GLN A 39 19.49 -1.07 0.24
C GLN A 39 19.22 -2.55 0.52
N SER A 40 20.27 -3.39 0.57
CA SER A 40 20.12 -4.80 0.94
C SER A 40 19.66 -4.99 2.40
N ALA A 41 19.95 -4.01 3.26
CA ALA A 41 19.44 -3.93 4.63
C ALA A 41 18.06 -3.24 4.74
N GLY A 42 17.37 -2.96 3.63
CA GLY A 42 16.02 -2.42 3.60
C GLY A 42 15.90 -0.90 3.73
N LYS A 43 17.00 -0.16 3.61
CA LYS A 43 16.99 1.31 3.60
C LYS A 43 16.69 1.84 2.19
N ILE A 44 16.19 3.07 2.11
CA ILE A 44 16.02 3.78 0.85
C ILE A 44 17.15 4.77 0.62
N ILE A 45 17.37 5.14 -0.63
CA ILE A 45 18.34 6.18 -0.99
C ILE A 45 17.59 7.50 -1.10
N ASP A 46 17.96 8.45 -0.23
CA ASP A 46 17.43 9.80 -0.25
C ASP A 46 18.26 10.67 -1.22
N PHE A 47 17.69 10.94 -2.39
CA PHE A 47 18.28 11.82 -3.41
C PHE A 47 18.14 13.31 -3.09
N THR A 48 17.41 13.71 -2.05
CA THR A 48 17.31 15.12 -1.62
C THR A 48 18.60 15.58 -0.94
N SER A 49 19.31 14.65 -0.29
CA SER A 49 20.64 14.87 0.29
C SER A 49 21.75 15.02 -0.78
N LYS A 50 22.85 15.69 -0.42
CA LYS A 50 24.01 15.97 -1.31
C LYS A 50 25.32 15.53 -0.63
N PRO A 51 25.95 14.41 -1.02
CA PRO A 51 25.48 13.40 -1.98
C PRO A 51 24.31 12.55 -1.43
N PRO A 52 23.66 11.69 -2.25
CA PRO A 52 22.59 10.82 -1.78
C PRO A 52 23.05 9.95 -0.62
N ALA A 53 22.17 9.76 0.35
CA ALA A 53 22.44 9.06 1.59
C ALA A 53 21.38 8.00 1.86
N LEU A 54 21.70 7.08 2.76
CA LEU A 54 20.73 6.11 3.24
C LEU A 54 19.75 6.78 4.20
N SER A 55 18.47 6.58 3.96
CA SER A 55 17.39 6.94 4.88
C SER A 55 16.58 5.70 5.24
N GLU A 56 15.98 5.72 6.42
CA GLU A 56 14.89 4.79 6.70
C GLU A 56 13.70 5.11 5.81
N TYR A 57 12.96 4.07 5.40
CA TYR A 57 11.70 4.26 4.72
C TYR A 57 10.66 4.73 5.73
N VAL A 58 10.24 5.99 5.59
CA VAL A 58 9.10 6.53 6.32
C VAL A 58 7.88 6.32 5.43
N ARG A 59 6.92 5.54 5.91
CA ARG A 59 5.63 5.37 5.22
C ARG A 59 4.98 6.73 5.03
N THR A 60 4.52 6.97 3.80
CA THR A 60 3.78 8.18 3.45
C THR A 60 2.29 8.01 3.76
N PRO A 61 1.53 9.11 3.88
CA PRO A 61 0.07 9.04 3.93
C PRO A 61 -0.54 8.25 2.78
N GLU A 62 0.04 8.34 1.58
CA GLU A 62 -0.41 7.60 0.39
C GLU A 62 -0.22 6.08 0.54
N ASP A 63 0.89 5.65 1.16
CA ASP A 63 1.13 4.24 1.46
C ASP A 63 0.06 3.70 2.43
N TYR A 64 -0.23 4.45 3.49
CA TYR A 64 -1.27 4.08 4.46
C TYR A 64 -2.66 4.02 3.83
N MET A 65 -3.02 4.98 2.97
CA MET A 65 -4.29 4.96 2.25
C MET A 65 -4.38 3.79 1.26
N THR A 66 -3.27 3.43 0.61
CA THR A 66 -3.20 2.29 -0.32
C THR A 66 -3.47 0.99 0.42
N GLU A 67 -2.81 0.79 1.57
CA GLU A 67 -3.06 -0.37 2.44
C GLU A 67 -4.50 -0.41 2.96
N ALA A 68 -5.02 0.72 3.44
CA ALA A 68 -6.41 0.83 3.89
C ALA A 68 -7.41 0.51 2.77
N THR A 69 -7.13 0.92 1.53
CA THR A 69 -7.96 0.60 0.36
C THR A 69 -7.96 -0.89 0.06
N ALA A 70 -6.78 -1.53 0.12
CA ALA A 70 -6.66 -2.97 -0.05
C ALA A 70 -7.44 -3.73 1.04
N GLN A 71 -7.30 -3.31 2.30
CA GLN A 71 -8.04 -3.90 3.42
C GLN A 71 -9.56 -3.74 3.26
N LYS A 72 -10.06 -2.54 2.92
CA LYS A 72 -11.48 -2.30 2.65
C LYS A 72 -12.00 -3.21 1.54
N THR A 73 -11.21 -3.40 0.49
CA THR A 73 -11.56 -4.27 -0.63
C THR A 73 -11.67 -5.74 -0.20
N ALA A 74 -10.68 -6.23 0.56
CA ALA A 74 -10.69 -7.60 1.08
C ALA A 74 -11.90 -7.87 2.01
N LEU A 75 -12.17 -6.96 2.95
CA LEU A 75 -13.30 -7.09 3.88
C LEU A 75 -14.66 -7.04 3.17
N ARG A 76 -14.76 -6.24 2.09
CA ARG A 76 -15.97 -6.21 1.26
C ARG A 76 -16.15 -7.52 0.49
N LEU A 77 -15.07 -8.05 -0.09
CA LEU A 77 -15.12 -9.33 -0.79
C LEU A 77 -15.55 -10.47 0.14
N GLU A 78 -15.05 -10.48 1.38
CA GLU A 78 -15.50 -11.42 2.42
C GLU A 78 -17.01 -11.29 2.66
N ALA A 79 -17.50 -10.07 2.86
CA ALA A 79 -18.93 -9.82 3.07
C ALA A 79 -19.76 -10.25 1.87
N ASP A 80 -19.31 -9.96 0.64
CA ASP A 80 -19.98 -10.38 -0.59
C ASP A 80 -20.06 -11.91 -0.71
N ASN A 81 -18.97 -12.62 -0.39
CA ASN A 81 -18.92 -14.08 -0.38
C ASN A 81 -19.85 -14.71 0.68
N LYS A 82 -20.09 -14.03 1.81
CA LYS A 82 -21.04 -14.49 2.83
C LYS A 82 -22.49 -14.17 2.46
N ILE A 83 -22.73 -13.03 1.80
CA ILE A 83 -24.06 -12.60 1.38
C ILE A 83 -24.59 -13.48 0.25
N ALA A 84 -23.75 -13.85 -0.73
CA ALA A 84 -24.19 -14.58 -1.93
C ALA A 84 -25.07 -15.83 -1.63
N PRO A 85 -24.63 -16.82 -0.84
CA PRO A 85 -25.46 -18.00 -0.55
C PRO A 85 -26.72 -17.67 0.26
N LEU A 86 -26.66 -16.65 1.13
CA LEU A 86 -27.82 -16.22 1.92
C LEU A 86 -28.88 -15.53 1.04
N ASP A 87 -28.43 -14.72 0.08
CA ASP A 87 -29.30 -14.08 -0.91
C ASP A 87 -30.01 -15.13 -1.77
N ASP A 88 -29.30 -16.18 -2.20
CA ASP A 88 -29.87 -17.32 -2.93
C ASP A 88 -30.95 -18.04 -2.11
N ALA A 89 -30.68 -18.37 -0.84
CA ALA A 89 -31.65 -19.03 0.05
C ALA A 89 -32.91 -18.16 0.27
N ILE A 90 -32.73 -16.84 0.39
CA ILE A 90 -33.84 -15.89 0.52
C ILE A 90 -34.65 -15.83 -0.78
N ALA A 91 -33.99 -15.73 -1.93
CA ALA A 91 -34.62 -15.65 -3.24
C ALA A 91 -35.41 -16.93 -3.58
N LEU A 92 -34.89 -18.10 -3.18
CA LEU A 92 -35.57 -19.38 -3.32
C LEU A 92 -36.69 -19.59 -2.28
N GLY A 93 -36.83 -18.70 -1.30
CA GLY A 93 -37.83 -18.79 -0.24
C GLY A 93 -37.56 -19.90 0.78
N ILE A 94 -36.35 -20.45 0.81
CA ILE A 94 -35.95 -21.56 1.68
C ILE A 94 -35.08 -21.13 2.88
N ALA A 95 -34.74 -19.84 2.97
CA ALA A 95 -33.90 -19.32 4.06
C ALA A 95 -34.54 -19.50 5.44
N THR A 96 -33.76 -20.01 6.40
CA THR A 96 -34.12 -20.07 7.82
C THR A 96 -34.12 -18.68 8.46
N ASP A 97 -34.68 -18.57 9.66
CA ASP A 97 -34.67 -17.31 10.41
C ASP A 97 -33.24 -16.87 10.78
N GLU A 98 -32.36 -17.82 11.07
CA GLU A 98 -30.94 -17.58 11.33
C GLU A 98 -30.21 -17.07 10.08
N GLU A 99 -30.50 -17.64 8.90
CA GLU A 99 -29.92 -17.20 7.63
C GLU A 99 -30.37 -15.78 7.28
N ARG A 100 -31.65 -15.44 7.51
CA ARG A 100 -32.16 -14.07 7.33
C ARG A 100 -31.49 -13.08 8.29
N ALA A 101 -31.35 -13.45 9.56
CA ALA A 101 -30.67 -12.61 10.55
C ALA A 101 -29.18 -12.42 10.19
N SER A 102 -28.53 -13.47 9.69
CA SER A 102 -27.14 -13.41 9.20
C SER A 102 -27.02 -12.48 7.98
N TYR A 103 -27.93 -12.60 7.02
CA TYR A 103 -27.98 -11.77 5.81
C TYR A 103 -28.04 -10.28 6.15
N ASP A 104 -28.94 -9.90 7.08
CA ASP A 104 -29.09 -8.52 7.52
C ASP A 104 -27.83 -7.98 8.21
N LYS A 105 -27.19 -8.79 9.07
CA LYS A 105 -25.93 -8.42 9.73
C LYS A 105 -24.81 -8.20 8.72
N TRP A 106 -24.63 -9.11 7.75
CA TRP A 106 -23.61 -9.00 6.71
C TRP A 106 -23.84 -7.82 5.77
N ARG A 107 -25.09 -7.56 5.39
CA ARG A 107 -25.41 -6.36 4.59
C ARG A 107 -25.15 -5.07 5.34
N LYS A 108 -25.52 -5.00 6.62
CA LYS A 108 -25.21 -3.85 7.48
C LYS A 108 -23.70 -3.63 7.55
N TYR A 109 -22.93 -4.69 7.79
CA TYR A 109 -21.47 -4.65 7.81
C TYR A 109 -20.87 -4.14 6.48
N ARG A 110 -21.30 -4.69 5.34
CA ARG A 110 -20.84 -4.24 4.01
C ARG A 110 -21.12 -2.76 3.77
N VAL A 111 -22.27 -2.25 4.21
CA VAL A 111 -22.61 -0.83 4.10
C VAL A 111 -21.73 0.02 5.02
N LEU A 112 -21.44 -0.44 6.24
CA LEU A 112 -20.52 0.26 7.15
C LEU A 112 -19.10 0.32 6.57
N LEU A 113 -18.60 -0.78 5.98
CA LEU A 113 -17.32 -0.79 5.28
C LEU A 113 -17.27 0.26 4.17
N ASN A 114 -18.34 0.42 3.38
CA ASN A 114 -18.39 1.43 2.33
C ASN A 114 -18.23 2.86 2.87
N ARG A 115 -18.71 3.13 4.07
CA ARG A 115 -18.64 4.44 4.73
C ARG A 115 -17.31 4.71 5.43
N VAL A 116 -16.43 3.71 5.55
CA VAL A 116 -15.08 3.91 6.12
C VAL A 116 -14.32 4.92 5.25
N ASP A 117 -13.86 5.99 5.91
CA ASP A 117 -12.97 6.99 5.32
C ASP A 117 -11.53 6.48 5.36
N ILE A 118 -10.98 6.19 4.18
CA ILE A 118 -9.61 5.68 4.03
C ILE A 118 -8.56 6.78 4.21
N SER A 119 -8.94 8.06 4.12
CA SER A 119 -8.01 9.19 4.30
C SER A 119 -7.60 9.37 5.77
N ALA A 120 -8.31 8.74 6.70
CA ALA A 120 -7.96 8.70 8.11
C ALA A 120 -6.84 7.70 8.44
N ALA A 121 -6.29 6.99 7.45
CA ALA A 121 -5.21 6.03 7.68
C ALA A 121 -3.96 6.72 8.28
N PRO A 122 -3.26 6.08 9.24
CA PRO A 122 -3.45 4.71 9.72
C PRO A 122 -4.56 4.53 10.78
N ASP A 123 -5.14 5.63 11.30
CA ASP A 123 -6.05 5.65 12.45
C ASP A 123 -7.51 5.34 12.06
N ILE A 124 -7.73 4.22 11.36
CA ILE A 124 -9.06 3.79 10.92
C ILE A 124 -9.69 2.84 11.95
N THR A 125 -10.90 3.19 12.41
CA THR A 125 -11.75 2.25 13.16
C THR A 125 -12.57 1.40 12.18
N TRP A 126 -12.15 0.15 11.99
CA TRP A 126 -12.86 -0.79 11.12
C TRP A 126 -14.14 -1.31 11.79
N PRO A 127 -15.25 -1.44 11.04
CA PRO A 127 -16.44 -2.13 11.54
C PRO A 127 -16.10 -3.56 11.97
N ILE A 128 -16.78 -4.06 13.01
CA ILE A 128 -16.58 -5.43 13.49
C ILE A 128 -17.38 -6.37 12.58
N SER A 129 -16.71 -7.43 12.09
CA SER A 129 -17.35 -8.44 11.25
C SER A 129 -18.43 -9.20 12.02
N PRO A 130 -19.57 -9.57 11.39
CA PRO A 130 -20.67 -10.30 12.03
C PRO A 130 -20.37 -11.72 12.48
N VAL A 131 -19.16 -12.24 12.24
CA VAL A 131 -18.79 -13.63 12.57
C VAL A 131 -19.22 -13.99 13.98
N GLN A 132 -19.96 -15.09 14.05
CA GLN A 132 -20.37 -15.79 15.26
C GLN A 132 -19.70 -17.16 15.26
#